data_AF-A0A2T1DF77-F1
#
_entry.id   AF-A0A2T1DF77-F1
#
_cell.length_a   1.000
_cell.length_b   1.000
_cell.length_c   1.000
_cell.angle_alpha   90.00
_cell.angle_beta   90.00
_cell.angle_gamma   90.00
#
_symmetry.space_group_name_H-M   'P 1'
#
loop_
_entity.id
_entity.type
_entity.pdbx_description
1 polymer ?
#
loop_
_entity_poly.entity_id
_entity_poly.type
_entity_poly.pdbx_seq_one_letter_code
_entity_poly.pdbx_strand_id
1 'polypeptide(L)'
;MRFDWDNHKSQLLQRNRGYSLEEVSMVLAGEYVEQIKRDDPEQFIAVGYLENTLLSVIYEIRYDDEGEYIWLITYWKSTRREREIYEQYLY
;
A
#
# COMPACT_ATOMS: atom_id res chain seq x y z
N MET A 1 -11.17 -6.92 4.77
CA MET A 1 -10.66 -6.76 3.39
C MET A 1 -9.82 -7.98 3.06
N ARG A 2 -9.93 -8.53 1.85
CA ARG A 2 -9.09 -9.63 1.38
C ARG A 2 -7.85 -9.03 0.71
N PHE A 3 -6.68 -9.56 1.00
CA PHE A 3 -5.41 -9.10 0.46
C PHE A 3 -4.67 -10.25 -0.19
N ASP A 4 -4.00 -9.97 -1.31
CA ASP A 4 -3.11 -10.92 -1.96
C ASP A 4 -1.94 -10.19 -2.64
N TRP A 5 -0.89 -10.94 -2.97
CA TRP A 5 0.35 -10.41 -3.54
C TRP A 5 1.19 -11.52 -4.18
N ASP A 6 2.18 -11.11 -4.98
CA ASP A 6 3.22 -12.02 -5.42
C ASP A 6 4.18 -12.36 -4.25
N ASN A 7 4.20 -13.62 -3.84
CA ASN A 7 5.01 -14.10 -2.71
C ASN A 7 6.52 -13.91 -2.91
N HIS A 8 7.03 -14.13 -4.12
CA HIS A 8 8.45 -13.94 -4.41
C HIS A 8 8.83 -12.46 -4.32
N LYS A 9 7.97 -11.57 -4.83
CA LYS A 9 8.13 -10.12 -4.71
C LYS A 9 8.06 -9.67 -3.27
N SER A 10 7.12 -10.18 -2.47
CA SER A 10 7.01 -9.87 -1.04
C SER A 10 8.31 -10.18 -0.30
N GLN A 11 8.88 -11.38 -0.52
CA GLN A 11 10.17 -11.76 0.06
C GLN A 11 11.32 -10.86 -0.39
N LEU A 12 11.36 -10.48 -1.68
CA LEU A 12 12.39 -9.58 -2.21
C LEU A 12 12.28 -8.18 -1.59
N LEU A 13 11.07 -7.67 -1.44
CA LEU A 13 10.81 -6.37 -0.82
C LEU A 13 11.18 -6.39 0.66
N GLN A 14 10.84 -7.45 1.40
CA GLN A 14 11.24 -7.60 2.80
C GLN A 14 12.75 -7.53 2.97
N ARG A 15 13.51 -8.26 2.14
CA ARG A 15 14.98 -8.24 2.17
C ARG A 15 15.56 -6.87 1.84
N ASN A 16 14.97 -6.15 0.88
CA ASN A 16 15.53 -4.90 0.36
C ASN A 16 15.03 -3.64 1.08
N ARG A 17 13.85 -3.70 1.71
CA ARG A 17 13.11 -2.54 2.24
C ARG A 17 12.57 -2.76 3.66
N GLY A 18 12.74 -3.94 4.24
CA GLY A 18 12.52 -4.23 5.66
C GLY A 18 11.17 -4.84 6.03
N TYR A 19 10.18 -4.84 5.15
CA TYR A 19 8.83 -5.35 5.42
C TYR A 19 8.32 -6.22 4.26
N SER A 20 7.59 -7.27 4.59
CA SER A 20 6.82 -8.05 3.64
C SER A 20 5.56 -7.28 3.20
N LEU A 21 4.95 -7.70 2.09
CA LEU A 21 3.66 -7.15 1.67
C LEU A 21 2.52 -7.50 2.64
N GLU A 22 2.64 -8.59 3.39
CA GLU A 22 1.73 -8.94 4.48
C GLU A 22 1.78 -7.92 5.61
N GLU A 23 2.98 -7.57 6.08
CA GLU A 23 3.15 -6.53 7.11
C GLU A 23 2.63 -5.17 6.60
N VAL A 24 2.91 -4.85 5.35
CA VAL A 24 2.50 -3.59 4.72
C VAL A 24 0.99 -3.50 4.51
N SER A 25 0.26 -4.62 4.37
CA SER A 25 -1.20 -4.56 4.21
C SER A 25 -1.89 -3.97 5.44
N MET A 26 -1.23 -3.96 6.61
CA MET A 26 -1.74 -3.31 7.83
C MET A 26 -1.88 -1.79 7.68
N VAL A 27 -1.14 -1.15 6.75
CA VAL A 27 -1.34 0.27 6.41
C VAL A 27 -2.76 0.51 5.92
N LEU A 28 -3.31 -0.41 5.13
CA LEU A 28 -4.67 -0.33 4.57
C LEU A 28 -5.75 -0.74 5.58
N ALA A 29 -5.35 -1.32 6.72
CA ALA A 29 -6.25 -1.62 7.83
C ALA A 29 -6.34 -0.48 8.86
N GLY A 30 -5.44 0.51 8.79
CA GLY A 30 -5.41 1.69 9.64
C GLY A 30 -5.95 2.95 8.95
N GLU A 31 -5.58 4.13 9.47
CA GLU A 31 -5.84 5.41 8.80
C GLU A 31 -4.81 5.64 7.68
N TYR A 32 -5.31 5.97 6.50
CA TYR A 32 -4.49 6.28 5.34
C TYR A 32 -5.14 7.34 4.45
N VAL A 33 -4.31 8.02 3.67
CA VAL A 33 -4.75 8.91 2.60
C VAL A 33 -4.54 8.21 1.27
N GLU A 34 -5.57 8.19 0.44
CA GLU A 34 -5.57 7.54 -0.85
C GLU A 34 -5.57 8.53 -2.00
N GLN A 35 -4.83 8.20 -3.05
CA GLN A 35 -4.91 8.89 -4.34
C GLN A 35 -4.90 7.89 -5.48
N ILE A 36 -5.52 8.27 -6.60
CA ILE A 36 -5.40 7.53 -7.84
C ILE A 36 -4.01 7.78 -8.42
N LYS A 37 -3.28 6.70 -8.71
CA LYS A 37 -1.93 6.74 -9.28
C LYS A 37 -1.96 6.60 -10.80
N ARG A 38 -2.82 5.72 -11.32
CA ARG A 38 -2.97 5.42 -12.74
C ARG A 38 -4.36 4.84 -12.98
N ASP A 39 -4.97 5.12 -14.13
CA ASP A 39 -6.36 4.71 -14.40
C ASP A 39 -6.46 3.42 -15.23
N ASP A 40 -5.40 3.00 -15.93
CA ASP A 40 -5.41 1.80 -16.78
C ASP A 40 -4.06 1.05 -16.79
N PRO A 41 -3.92 -0.08 -16.07
CA PRO A 41 -4.88 -0.58 -15.08
C PRO A 41 -5.00 0.38 -13.89
N GLU A 42 -6.18 0.42 -13.29
CA GLU A 42 -6.47 1.28 -12.13
C GLU A 42 -5.59 0.90 -10.94
N GLN A 43 -4.76 1.85 -10.50
CA GLN A 43 -3.85 1.71 -9.38
C GLN A 43 -4.03 2.86 -8.42
N PHE A 44 -4.02 2.51 -7.14
CA PHE A 44 -4.10 3.44 -6.03
C PHE A 44 -2.76 3.54 -5.34
N ILE A 45 -2.51 4.69 -4.73
CA ILE A 45 -1.44 4.89 -3.75
C ILE A 45 -2.07 5.26 -2.42
N ALA A 46 -1.84 4.43 -1.41
CA ALA A 46 -2.18 4.72 -0.03
C ALA A 46 -0.94 5.19 0.72
N VAL A 47 -1.08 6.27 1.47
CA VAL A 47 -0.04 6.76 2.39
C VAL A 47 -0.58 6.61 3.81
N GLY A 48 0.11 5.86 4.66
CA GLY A 48 -0.33 5.60 6.03
C GLY A 48 0.76 4.99 6.89
N TYR A 49 0.50 4.90 8.18
CA TYR A 49 1.48 4.39 9.14
C TYR A 49 1.44 2.87 9.24
N LEU A 50 2.62 2.26 9.17
CA LEU A 50 2.91 0.96 9.76
C LEU A 50 3.72 1.21 11.04
N GLU A 51 3.08 1.04 12.19
CA GLU A 51 3.65 1.41 13.49
C GLU A 51 4.16 2.87 13.49
N ASN A 52 5.47 3.09 13.57
CA ASN A 52 6.09 4.42 13.56
C ASN A 52 6.65 4.84 12.18
N THR A 53 6.42 4.04 11.13
CA THR A 53 6.95 4.30 9.79
C THR A 53 5.82 4.71 8.85
N LEU A 54 5.89 5.92 8.30
CA LEU A 54 4.98 6.32 7.22
C LEU A 54 5.40 5.65 5.91
N LEU A 55 4.50 4.88 5.33
CA LEU A 55 4.70 4.13 4.09
C LEU A 55 3.73 4.58 3.00
N SER A 56 4.24 4.55 1.78
CA SER A 56 3.47 4.72 0.56
C SER A 56 3.33 3.34 -0.11
N VAL A 57 2.10 2.90 -0.35
CA VAL A 57 1.75 1.56 -0.80
C VAL A 57 0.96 1.65 -2.09
N ILE A 58 1.41 0.94 -3.13
CA ILE A 58 0.66 0.81 -4.39
C ILE A 58 -0.11 -0.49 -4.36
N TYR A 59 -1.39 -0.41 -4.72
CA TYR A 59 -2.26 -1.57 -4.85
C TYR A 59 -3.27 -1.41 -5.99
N GLU A 60 -3.91 -2.52 -6.36
CA GLU A 60 -5.01 -2.60 -7.33
C GLU A 60 -6.21 -3.27 -6.66
N ILE A 61 -7.42 -2.90 -7.08
CA ILE A 61 -8.64 -3.63 -6.74
C ILE A 61 -8.86 -4.69 -7.83
N ARG A 62 -8.98 -5.96 -7.43
CA ARG A 62 -9.16 -7.10 -8.32
C ARG A 62 -10.34 -7.96 -7.87
N TYR A 63 -10.79 -8.84 -8.74
CA TYR A 63 -11.94 -9.72 -8.50
C TYR A 63 -11.58 -11.17 -8.82
N ASP A 64 -12.01 -12.08 -7.95
CA ASP A 64 -11.99 -13.53 -8.17
C ASP A 64 -13.38 -14.14 -7.90
N ASP A 65 -13.48 -15.46 -7.89
CA ASP A 65 -14.74 -16.18 -7.64
C ASP A 65 -15.32 -15.93 -6.23
N GLU A 66 -14.51 -15.47 -5.27
CA GLU A 66 -14.91 -15.11 -3.91
C GLU A 66 -15.21 -13.61 -3.76
N GLY A 67 -15.03 -12.82 -4.82
CA GLY A 67 -15.36 -11.39 -4.88
C GLY A 67 -14.13 -10.47 -4.96
N GLU A 68 -14.27 -9.26 -4.43
CA GLU A 68 -13.23 -8.22 -4.46
C GLU A 68 -12.08 -8.54 -3.50
N TYR A 69 -10.84 -8.31 -3.95
CA TYR A 69 -9.64 -8.33 -3.12
C TYR A 69 -8.64 -7.24 -3.54
N ILE A 70 -7.81 -6.83 -2.60
CA ILE A 70 -6.72 -5.88 -2.82
C ILE A 70 -5.46 -6.64 -3.21
N TRP A 71 -4.93 -6.33 -4.38
CA TRP A 71 -3.65 -6.84 -4.84
C TRP A 71 -2.53 -5.83 -4.55
N LEU A 72 -1.67 -6.15 -3.58
CA LEU A 72 -0.54 -5.28 -3.23
C LEU A 72 0.59 -5.43 -4.26
N ILE A 73 1.03 -4.29 -4.81
CA ILE A 73 2.10 -4.26 -5.82
C ILE A 73 3.45 -4.01 -5.18
N THR A 74 3.60 -2.93 -4.40
CA THR A 74 4.89 -2.48 -3.88
C THR A 74 4.69 -1.42 -2.80
N TYR A 75 5.74 -1.10 -2.06
CA TYR A 75 5.75 0.02 -1.13
C TYR A 75 7.11 0.71 -1.04
N TRP A 76 7.16 1.91 -0.48
CA TRP A 76 8.39 2.58 -0.04
C TRP A 76 8.12 3.40 1.23
N LYS A 77 9.19 3.79 1.93
CA LYS A 77 9.08 4.82 2.98
C LYS A 77 8.65 6.12 2.35
N SER A 78 7.58 6.73 2.83
CA SER A 78 7.00 7.91 2.19
C SER A 78 8.03 9.02 2.04
N THR A 79 8.02 9.64 0.86
CA THR A 79 8.85 10.81 0.59
C THR A 79 8.37 12.00 1.40
N ARG A 80 9.20 13.05 1.51
CA ARG A 80 8.79 14.29 2.21
C ARG A 80 7.49 14.87 1.65
N ARG A 81 7.32 14.83 0.32
CA ARG A 81 6.11 15.31 -0.35
C ARG A 81 4.88 14.46 -0.02
N GLU A 82 5.02 13.14 -0.01
CA GLU A 82 3.90 12.25 0.35
C GLU A 82 3.50 12.41 1.81
N ARG A 83 4.47 12.66 2.70
CA ARG A 83 4.20 13.01 4.09
C ARG A 83 3.45 14.33 4.23
N GLU A 84 3.90 15.38 3.53
CA GLU A 84 3.21 16.68 3.52
C GLU A 84 1.76 16.51 3.05
N ILE A 85 1.50 15.67 2.03
CA ILE A 85 0.14 15.36 1.56
C ILE A 85 -0.65 14.63 2.65
N TYR A 86 -0.08 13.59 3.28
CA TYR A 86 -0.74 12.85 4.35
C TYR A 86 -1.17 13.77 5.51
N GLU A 87 -0.27 14.65 5.94
CA GLU A 87 -0.52 15.60 7.02
C GLU A 87 -1.57 16.66 6.65
N GLN A 88 -1.68 17.08 5.38
CA GLN A 88 -2.69 18.04 4.92
C GLN A 88 -4.11 17.47 4.77
N TYR A 89 -4.24 16.16 4.57
CA TYR A 89 -5.54 15.52 4.39
C TYR A 89 -6.19 15.10 5.72
N LEU A 90 -5.39 14.94 6.77
CA LEU A 90 -5.86 14.50 8.10
C LEU A 90 -5.98 15.65 9.13
N TYR A 91 -5.59 16.88 8.77
CA TYR A 91 -5.68 18.08 9.60
C TYR A 91 -6.21 19.28 8.81
#